data_AF-B7G5E2-F1
#
_entry.id   AF-B7G5E2-F1
#
_cell.length_a   1.000
_cell.length_b   1.000
_cell.length_c   1.000
_cell.angle_alpha   90.00
_cell.angle_beta   90.00
_cell.angle_gamma   90.00
#
_symmetry.space_group_name_H-M   'P 1'
#
loop_
_entity.id
_entity.type
_entity.pdbx_description
1 polymer ?
#
loop_
_entity_poly.entity_id
_entity_poly.type
_entity_poly.pdbx_seq_one_letter_code
_entity_poly.pdbx_strand_id
1 'polypeptide(L)'
;MASTKKNLLSRPRKKPIILSLYGLLAKSAIASSTITDGYSVQLRPDLWLHWIVSVERDELRTVLEYDGEAWIGLGLSKFGKMVGSTAIVGLPDQNEVTYNHVEHQKDVSGLRRESANVLHNLSLIQSDGETALSFTWKLLPTSSIREGGPVTFIYAVGANNELGYHRHRGAFTIDLQNCDEQLPKLQIPSIDKEHKLAFALHGFFASLALGIAVPVAVASAWLRKLIPRQWMYLHVSGQMIAFIFLCISLASVVSGIVLKKSSHFRHGHHWTGIFLLSIFAFQGINGFRRPPLHQVAKMTDNLHAIHGNLDGADDVVNVAAWWLVTLPRTNREKWLLMHRALAVFVISLGIIQLRSGILLYSREYENAAIDLLIVFRGYCIFLVFVAVSLYATQYVNLQKNTIGYDGRIASAWRRDQFPQTTANCRFDTKDECLDGEQSLMETSVMRINLI
;
A
#
# COMPACT_ATOMS: atom_id res chain seq x y z
N MET A 1 0.34 -66.66 30.11
CA MET A 1 1.36 -66.27 29.11
C MET A 1 1.32 -64.76 28.94
N ALA A 2 2.18 -64.02 29.65
CA ALA A 2 2.34 -62.58 29.48
C ALA A 2 3.84 -62.26 29.60
N SER A 3 4.43 -61.78 28.51
CA SER A 3 5.86 -61.59 28.30
C SER A 3 6.25 -60.14 28.55
N THR A 4 7.07 -59.91 29.57
CA THR A 4 7.60 -58.62 29.99
C THR A 4 8.75 -58.17 29.06
N LYS A 5 8.52 -57.18 28.19
CA LYS A 5 9.59 -56.52 27.41
C LYS A 5 10.25 -55.42 28.26
N LYS A 6 11.52 -55.62 28.60
CA LYS A 6 12.41 -54.59 29.15
C LYS A 6 12.91 -53.68 28.01
N ASN A 7 12.68 -52.38 28.12
CA ASN A 7 13.30 -51.35 27.28
C ASN A 7 14.73 -51.07 27.76
N LEU A 8 15.72 -51.37 26.92
CA LEU A 8 17.12 -50.98 27.09
C LEU A 8 17.32 -49.56 26.55
N LEU A 9 17.64 -48.63 27.44
CA LEU A 9 18.09 -47.28 27.12
C LEU A 9 19.48 -47.32 26.46
N SER A 10 19.56 -46.98 25.18
CA SER A 10 20.81 -46.74 24.47
C SER A 10 21.39 -45.39 24.87
N ARG A 11 22.55 -45.39 25.55
CA ARG A 11 23.34 -44.18 25.82
C ARG A 11 23.83 -43.55 24.51
N PRO A 12 23.80 -42.20 24.38
CA PRO A 12 24.38 -41.54 23.21
C PRO A 12 25.92 -41.65 23.24
N ARG A 13 26.50 -42.18 22.15
CA ARG A 13 27.94 -42.16 21.92
C ARG A 13 28.40 -40.72 21.74
N LYS A 14 29.27 -40.24 22.64
CA LYS A 14 30.04 -39.01 22.45
C LYS A 14 30.88 -39.16 21.18
N LYS A 15 30.58 -38.40 20.15
CA LYS A 15 31.49 -38.23 19.00
C LYS A 15 32.68 -37.39 19.46
N PRO A 16 33.93 -37.76 19.12
CA PRO A 16 35.08 -36.92 19.39
C PRO A 16 34.95 -35.61 18.59
N ILE A 17 35.15 -34.48 19.28
CA ILE A 17 35.29 -33.17 18.68
C ILE A 17 36.61 -33.18 17.92
N ILE A 18 36.56 -33.51 16.63
CA ILE A 18 37.64 -33.20 15.70
C ILE A 18 37.45 -31.72 15.37
N LEU A 19 38.12 -30.86 16.13
CA LEU A 19 38.40 -29.49 15.70
C LEU A 19 39.19 -29.63 14.39
N SER A 20 38.49 -29.43 13.27
CA SER A 20 39.08 -29.46 11.94
C SER A 20 40.19 -28.41 11.88
N LEU A 21 41.42 -28.82 11.53
CA LEU A 21 42.54 -27.92 11.29
C LEU A 21 42.18 -26.77 10.33
N TYR A 22 41.17 -26.96 9.46
CA TYR A 22 40.65 -25.93 8.56
C TYR A 22 40.02 -24.75 9.30
N GLY A 23 39.30 -24.96 10.41
CA GLY A 23 38.68 -23.86 11.17
C GLY A 23 39.71 -23.01 11.94
N LEU A 24 40.81 -23.63 12.38
CA LEU A 24 41.93 -22.92 13.02
C LEU A 24 42.77 -22.12 12.00
N LEU A 25 42.96 -22.67 10.79
CA LEU A 25 43.62 -21.96 9.69
C LEU A 25 42.75 -20.82 9.13
N ALA A 26 41.43 -20.99 9.05
CA ALA A 26 40.50 -19.93 8.63
C ALA A 26 40.48 -18.76 9.63
N LYS A 27 40.38 -19.03 10.94
CA LYS A 27 40.52 -17.99 11.98
C LYS A 27 41.90 -17.32 11.99
N SER A 28 42.96 -18.07 11.72
CA SER A 28 44.31 -17.51 11.54
C SER A 28 44.43 -16.62 10.31
N ALA A 29 43.73 -16.92 9.22
CA ALA A 29 43.73 -16.11 8.01
C ALA A 29 42.90 -14.82 8.19
N ILE A 30 41.78 -14.89 8.91
CA ILE A 30 40.99 -13.71 9.32
C ILE A 30 41.79 -12.83 10.30
N ALA A 31 42.54 -13.44 11.22
CA ALA A 31 43.45 -12.71 12.11
C ALA A 31 44.63 -12.05 11.36
N SER A 32 45.01 -12.56 10.18
CA SER A 32 46.03 -11.93 9.31
C SER A 32 45.48 -10.77 8.49
N SER A 33 44.15 -10.60 8.40
CA SER A 33 43.53 -9.42 7.82
C SER A 33 43.29 -8.30 8.84
N THR A 34 43.56 -8.50 10.12
CA THR A 34 43.28 -7.49 11.15
C THR A 34 44.29 -6.35 11.09
N ILE A 35 43.81 -5.13 10.84
CA ILE A 35 44.63 -3.92 10.93
C ILE A 35 44.81 -3.60 12.42
N THR A 36 45.99 -3.88 12.99
CA THR A 36 46.25 -3.75 14.44
C THR A 36 46.42 -2.30 14.91
N ASP A 37 46.87 -1.40 14.03
CA ASP A 37 47.15 0.01 14.33
C ASP A 37 46.28 0.96 13.48
N GLY A 38 45.06 0.52 13.16
CA GLY A 38 44.14 1.23 12.28
C GLY A 38 43.00 1.92 13.01
N TYR A 39 42.18 2.61 12.21
CA TYR A 39 40.90 3.16 12.62
C TYR A 39 39.79 2.16 12.31
N SER A 40 38.71 2.22 13.08
CA SER A 40 37.53 1.40 12.85
C SER A 40 36.25 2.19 13.02
N VAL A 41 35.22 1.80 12.28
CA VAL A 41 33.87 2.34 12.42
C VAL A 41 32.85 1.22 12.29
N GLN A 42 31.91 1.19 13.23
CA GLN A 42 30.74 0.34 13.12
C GLN A 42 29.73 0.98 12.17
N LEU A 43 29.57 0.41 10.99
CA LEU A 43 28.58 0.87 10.00
C LEU A 43 27.17 0.39 10.38
N ARG A 44 27.10 -0.81 10.98
CA ARG A 44 25.88 -1.48 11.47
C ARG A 44 26.23 -2.43 12.61
N PRO A 45 25.25 -2.93 13.40
CA PRO A 45 25.50 -3.94 14.44
C PRO A 45 26.30 -5.16 13.95
N ASP A 46 26.12 -5.52 12.68
CA ASP A 46 26.69 -6.68 11.98
C ASP A 46 27.79 -6.31 10.96
N LEU A 47 28.19 -5.03 10.82
CA LEU A 47 29.13 -4.60 9.76
C LEU A 47 30.14 -3.57 10.28
N TRP A 48 31.41 -3.90 10.15
CA TRP A 48 32.55 -3.07 10.57
C TRP A 48 33.45 -2.74 9.39
N LEU A 49 33.96 -1.51 9.41
CA LEU A 49 34.98 -1.06 8.47
C LEU A 49 36.22 -0.67 9.27
N HIS A 50 37.35 -1.30 8.93
CA HIS A 50 38.66 -0.98 9.45
C HIS A 50 39.51 -0.39 8.33
N TRP A 51 40.32 0.63 8.65
CA TRP A 51 41.24 1.20 7.67
C TRP A 51 42.51 1.77 8.30
N ILE A 52 43.55 1.88 7.49
CA ILE A 52 44.77 2.63 7.82
C ILE A 52 45.26 3.36 6.58
N VAL A 53 45.66 4.63 6.75
CA VAL A 53 46.23 5.46 5.70
C VAL A 53 47.74 5.47 5.86
N SER A 54 48.47 5.07 4.83
CA SER A 54 49.94 5.15 4.76
C SER A 54 50.31 6.31 3.85
N VAL A 55 50.61 7.47 4.43
CA VAL A 55 50.97 8.69 3.69
C VAL A 55 52.26 8.49 2.88
N GLU A 56 53.24 7.79 3.45
CA GLU A 56 54.52 7.52 2.77
C GLU A 56 54.39 6.65 1.52
N ARG A 57 53.40 5.75 1.51
CA ARG A 57 53.16 4.80 0.40
C ARG A 57 52.02 5.21 -0.51
N ASP A 58 51.29 6.27 -0.18
CA ASP A 58 50.05 6.65 -0.85
C ASP A 58 49.06 5.49 -0.93
N GLU A 59 48.83 4.84 0.20
CA GLU A 59 47.98 3.66 0.30
C GLU A 59 46.90 3.84 1.37
N LEU A 60 45.67 3.44 1.05
CA LEU A 60 44.58 3.20 2.00
C LEU A 60 44.35 1.70 2.08
N ARG A 61 44.65 1.08 3.22
CA ARG A 61 44.34 -0.32 3.47
C ARG A 61 42.99 -0.41 4.15
N THR A 62 42.17 -1.34 3.72
CA THR A 62 40.78 -1.43 4.17
C THR A 62 40.38 -2.88 4.39
N VAL A 63 39.59 -3.12 5.43
CA VAL A 63 38.96 -4.40 5.74
C VAL A 63 37.51 -4.13 6.08
N LEU A 64 36.60 -4.76 5.35
CA LEU A 64 35.17 -4.74 5.61
C LEU A 64 34.77 -6.11 6.17
N GLU A 65 34.30 -6.13 7.42
CA GLU A 65 33.93 -7.35 8.15
C GLU A 65 32.43 -7.38 8.38
N TYR A 66 31.80 -8.49 7.99
CA TYR A 66 30.37 -8.71 8.11
C TYR A 66 30.11 -10.00 8.90
N ASP A 67 29.32 -9.87 9.97
CA ASP A 67 28.79 -11.00 10.77
C ASP A 67 27.59 -11.62 10.03
N GLY A 68 27.91 -12.32 8.94
CA GLY A 68 26.98 -13.10 8.13
C GLY A 68 27.61 -13.61 6.84
N GLU A 69 26.90 -14.49 6.14
CA GLU A 69 27.30 -14.99 4.82
C GLU A 69 26.54 -14.26 3.71
N ALA A 70 27.20 -13.32 3.04
CA ALA A 70 26.72 -12.66 1.84
C ALA A 70 27.89 -12.04 1.05
N TRP A 71 27.62 -11.63 -0.20
CA TRP A 71 28.50 -10.69 -0.87
C TRP A 71 28.51 -9.35 -0.12
N ILE A 72 29.66 -8.68 -0.07
CA ILE A 72 29.80 -7.38 0.57
C ILE A 72 30.54 -6.43 -0.36
N GLY A 73 30.21 -5.14 -0.28
CA GLY A 73 30.85 -4.14 -1.11
C GLY A 73 31.05 -2.81 -0.41
N LEU A 74 32.14 -2.14 -0.78
CA LEU A 74 32.49 -0.80 -0.36
C LEU A 74 32.78 0.05 -1.60
N GLY A 75 32.30 1.28 -1.65
CA GLY A 75 32.52 2.16 -2.78
C GLY A 75 32.74 3.62 -2.40
N LEU A 76 33.25 4.39 -3.34
CA LEU A 76 33.38 5.84 -3.28
C LEU A 76 32.25 6.50 -4.06
N SER A 77 31.58 7.47 -3.45
CA SER A 77 30.49 8.20 -4.10
C SER A 77 30.53 9.67 -3.76
N LYS A 78 30.55 10.53 -4.77
CA LYS A 78 30.50 11.99 -4.58
C LYS A 78 29.25 12.47 -3.83
N PHE A 79 28.15 11.72 -3.92
CA PHE A 79 26.84 12.13 -3.40
C PHE A 79 26.18 11.10 -2.48
N GLY A 80 26.93 10.08 -2.03
CA GLY A 80 26.36 8.97 -1.23
C GLY A 80 25.33 8.13 -2.00
N LYS A 81 25.40 8.12 -3.35
CA LYS A 81 24.50 7.39 -4.24
C LYS A 81 25.25 6.30 -4.99
N MET A 82 24.54 5.23 -5.30
CA MET A 82 25.06 4.09 -6.06
C MET A 82 25.45 4.49 -7.49
N VAL A 83 24.57 5.18 -8.24
CA VAL A 83 24.87 5.60 -9.62
C VAL A 83 25.91 6.71 -9.61
N GLY A 84 26.97 6.56 -10.41
CA GLY A 84 28.15 7.42 -10.46
C GLY A 84 29.18 7.12 -9.37
N SER A 85 29.07 5.98 -8.67
CA SER A 85 30.07 5.51 -7.71
C SER A 85 31.04 4.51 -8.34
N THR A 86 32.19 4.35 -7.71
CA THR A 86 33.08 3.20 -7.93
C THR A 86 32.98 2.28 -6.72
N ALA A 87 32.82 0.98 -6.93
CA ALA A 87 32.57 0.01 -5.88
C ALA A 87 33.46 -1.22 -6.03
N ILE A 88 33.98 -1.67 -4.90
CA ILE A 88 34.73 -2.90 -4.73
C ILE A 88 33.74 -3.91 -4.13
N VAL A 89 33.57 -5.05 -4.78
CA VAL A 89 32.58 -6.06 -4.38
C VAL A 89 33.26 -7.41 -4.25
N GLY A 90 33.16 -8.01 -3.07
CA GLY A 90 33.58 -9.39 -2.80
C GLY A 90 32.44 -10.37 -3.04
N LEU A 91 32.69 -11.39 -3.87
CA LEU A 91 31.75 -12.41 -4.31
C LEU A 91 32.22 -13.79 -3.82
N PRO A 92 31.78 -14.25 -2.62
CA PRO A 92 32.35 -15.43 -1.97
C PRO A 92 32.21 -16.71 -2.79
N ASP A 93 31.06 -16.94 -3.43
CA ASP A 93 30.81 -18.13 -4.26
C ASP A 93 31.74 -18.21 -5.48
N GLN A 94 32.24 -17.06 -5.95
CA GLN A 94 33.14 -16.95 -7.09
C GLN A 94 34.61 -16.84 -6.65
N ASN A 95 34.85 -16.73 -5.34
CA ASN A 95 36.14 -16.39 -4.75
C ASN A 95 36.78 -15.18 -5.46
N GLU A 96 35.98 -14.16 -5.74
CA GLU A 96 36.35 -13.07 -6.62
C GLU A 96 36.13 -11.71 -5.96
N VAL A 97 37.09 -10.80 -6.12
CA VAL A 97 36.92 -9.38 -5.79
C VAL A 97 36.89 -8.57 -7.08
N THR A 98 35.85 -7.76 -7.25
CA THR A 98 35.61 -6.98 -8.47
C THR A 98 35.68 -5.50 -8.18
N TYR A 99 36.24 -4.72 -9.10
CA TYR A 99 36.23 -3.25 -9.07
C TYR A 99 35.34 -2.75 -10.20
N ASN A 100 34.28 -2.01 -9.86
CA ASN A 100 33.21 -1.66 -10.78
C ASN A 100 32.89 -0.18 -10.71
N HIS A 101 32.66 0.44 -11.87
CA HIS A 101 32.01 1.72 -11.96
C HIS A 101 30.51 1.51 -12.20
N VAL A 102 29.66 2.19 -11.42
CA VAL A 102 28.20 2.14 -11.58
C VAL A 102 27.77 3.30 -12.47
N GLU A 103 27.44 3.04 -13.74
CA GLU A 103 27.22 4.12 -14.71
C GLU A 103 25.81 4.73 -14.63
N HIS A 104 24.79 3.95 -14.96
CA HIS A 104 23.46 4.50 -15.28
C HIS A 104 22.29 3.73 -14.64
N GLN A 105 22.51 2.51 -14.18
CA GLN A 105 21.47 1.63 -13.64
C GLN A 105 21.86 1.11 -12.25
N LYS A 106 20.85 0.65 -11.50
CA LYS A 106 20.99 0.16 -10.12
C LYS A 106 20.99 -1.37 -10.02
N ASP A 107 21.18 -2.03 -11.15
CA ASP A 107 21.22 -3.48 -11.29
C ASP A 107 22.60 -3.91 -11.79
N VAL A 108 22.79 -5.21 -11.93
CA VAL A 108 24.07 -5.81 -12.35
C VAL A 108 24.46 -5.36 -13.77
N SER A 109 23.50 -5.08 -14.66
CA SER A 109 23.78 -4.53 -15.99
C SER A 109 24.32 -3.09 -15.96
N GLY A 110 24.11 -2.35 -14.87
CA GLY A 110 24.69 -1.04 -14.66
C GLY A 110 26.14 -1.05 -14.17
N LEU A 111 26.72 -2.22 -13.91
CA LEU A 111 28.10 -2.38 -13.46
C LEU A 111 29.04 -2.52 -14.65
N ARG A 112 29.94 -1.55 -14.81
CA ARG A 112 31.07 -1.68 -15.73
C ARG A 112 32.30 -2.07 -14.92
N ARG A 113 32.81 -3.27 -15.20
CA ARG A 113 34.04 -3.74 -14.59
C ARG A 113 35.22 -2.90 -15.07
N GLU A 114 36.02 -2.39 -14.14
CA GLU A 114 37.21 -1.60 -14.45
C GLU A 114 38.48 -2.36 -14.11
N SER A 115 39.59 -2.00 -14.76
CA SER A 115 40.89 -2.56 -14.41
C SER A 115 41.23 -2.20 -12.97
N ALA A 116 41.46 -3.20 -12.12
CA ALA A 116 41.85 -3.04 -10.72
C ALA A 116 43.29 -2.53 -10.54
N ASN A 117 43.86 -1.78 -11.49
CA ASN A 117 45.24 -1.27 -11.45
C ASN A 117 45.48 -0.32 -10.26
N VAL A 118 44.42 0.18 -9.64
CA VAL A 118 44.44 1.02 -8.43
C VAL A 118 44.30 0.22 -7.14
N LEU A 119 44.02 -1.08 -7.22
CA LEU A 119 43.85 -1.98 -6.08
C LEU A 119 44.92 -3.08 -6.07
N HIS A 120 45.35 -3.48 -4.89
CA HIS A 120 46.21 -4.63 -4.69
C HIS A 120 45.95 -5.27 -3.32
N ASN A 121 46.58 -6.41 -3.05
CA ASN A 121 46.34 -7.20 -1.82
C ASN A 121 44.85 -7.52 -1.60
N LEU A 122 44.15 -7.87 -2.68
CA LEU A 122 42.74 -8.27 -2.63
C LEU A 122 42.63 -9.62 -1.93
N SER A 123 41.80 -9.71 -0.90
CA SER A 123 41.46 -10.97 -0.23
C SER A 123 39.98 -10.97 0.12
N LEU A 124 39.35 -12.13 -0.04
CA LEU A 124 37.98 -12.38 0.34
C LEU A 124 37.93 -13.72 1.07
N ILE A 125 37.48 -13.68 2.32
CA ILE A 125 37.37 -14.86 3.17
C ILE A 125 35.93 -14.94 3.64
N GLN A 126 35.30 -16.10 3.50
CA GLN A 126 34.02 -16.40 4.11
C GLN A 126 34.13 -17.73 4.85
N SER A 127 33.88 -17.71 6.16
CA SER A 127 33.96 -18.90 7.03
C SER A 127 33.16 -18.68 8.29
N ASP A 128 32.58 -19.76 8.83
CA ASP A 128 31.93 -19.80 10.14
C ASP A 128 30.83 -18.72 10.36
N GLY A 129 30.10 -18.37 9.30
CA GLY A 129 29.08 -17.33 9.38
C GLY A 129 29.60 -15.90 9.21
N GLU A 130 30.86 -15.69 8.87
CA GLU A 130 31.46 -14.35 8.68
C GLU A 130 31.96 -14.16 7.24
N THR A 131 31.84 -12.96 6.69
CA THR A 131 32.50 -12.54 5.43
C THR A 131 33.45 -11.37 5.70
N ALA A 132 34.71 -11.48 5.26
CA ALA A 132 35.71 -10.42 5.31
C ALA A 132 36.27 -10.10 3.92
N LEU A 133 36.24 -8.81 3.56
CA LEU A 133 36.80 -8.28 2.31
C LEU A 133 37.94 -7.32 2.66
N SER A 134 39.17 -7.64 2.24
CA SER A 134 40.34 -6.79 2.44
C SER A 134 40.98 -6.37 1.13
N PHE A 135 41.44 -5.12 1.06
CA PHE A 135 42.17 -4.60 -0.10
C PHE A 135 43.02 -3.38 0.26
N THR A 136 44.00 -3.07 -0.57
CA THR A 136 44.74 -1.81 -0.54
C THR A 136 44.40 -0.97 -1.77
N TRP A 137 43.99 0.28 -1.54
CA TRP A 137 43.73 1.28 -2.56
C TRP A 137 44.92 2.23 -2.69
N LYS A 138 45.46 2.36 -3.90
CA LYS A 138 46.49 3.36 -4.24
C LYS A 138 45.86 4.75 -4.37
N LEU A 139 46.33 5.69 -3.56
CA LEU A 139 45.87 7.08 -3.52
C LEU A 139 46.54 7.87 -4.65
N LEU A 140 45.82 8.08 -5.75
CA LEU A 140 46.31 8.92 -6.84
C LEU A 140 46.35 10.40 -6.42
N PRO A 141 47.27 11.23 -6.97
CA PRO A 141 47.33 12.66 -6.69
C PRO A 141 46.01 13.41 -6.92
N THR A 142 45.18 12.93 -7.84
CA THR A 142 43.87 13.48 -8.20
C THR A 142 42.70 12.76 -7.52
N SER A 143 42.97 11.82 -6.61
CA SER A 143 41.90 11.14 -5.89
C SER A 143 41.31 12.09 -4.85
N SER A 144 39.98 12.08 -4.72
CA SER A 144 39.26 12.87 -3.69
C SER A 144 39.72 12.54 -2.27
N ILE A 145 40.40 11.40 -2.07
CA ILE A 145 41.02 11.00 -0.81
C ILE A 145 42.25 11.85 -0.48
N ARG A 146 43.03 12.27 -1.48
CA ARG A 146 44.28 13.01 -1.28
C ARG A 146 44.08 14.53 -1.16
N GLU A 147 42.95 15.05 -1.65
CA GLU A 147 42.63 16.49 -1.59
C GLU A 147 42.35 17.01 -0.16
N GLY A 148 42.40 16.15 0.85
CA GLY A 148 42.19 16.52 2.26
C GLY A 148 40.76 16.91 2.61
N GLY A 149 39.84 16.65 1.69
CA GLY A 149 38.41 16.80 1.92
C GLY A 149 37.77 15.54 2.52
N PRO A 150 36.58 15.69 3.11
CA PRO A 150 35.77 14.56 3.53
C PRO A 150 35.44 13.63 2.36
N VAL A 151 35.72 12.33 2.52
CA VAL A 151 35.46 11.30 1.52
C VAL A 151 34.16 10.59 1.85
N THR A 152 33.25 10.54 0.89
CA THR A 152 31.97 9.84 1.05
C THR A 152 32.06 8.43 0.50
N PHE A 153 31.91 7.47 1.41
CA PHE A 153 31.83 6.06 1.13
C PHE A 153 30.37 5.60 1.06
N ILE A 154 30.15 4.55 0.29
CA ILE A 154 28.92 3.76 0.31
C ILE A 154 29.26 2.31 0.62
N TYR A 155 28.35 1.60 1.27
CA TYR A 155 28.50 0.16 1.50
C TYR A 155 27.24 -0.58 1.08
N ALA A 156 27.39 -1.87 0.80
CA ALA A 156 26.29 -2.77 0.52
C ALA A 156 26.59 -4.19 1.04
N VAL A 157 25.54 -4.88 1.47
CA VAL A 157 25.57 -6.30 1.88
C VAL A 157 24.46 -7.01 1.13
N GLY A 158 24.81 -8.11 0.46
CA GLY A 158 23.90 -8.97 -0.28
C GLY A 158 22.82 -9.62 0.58
N ALA A 159 21.76 -10.08 -0.08
CA ALA A 159 20.83 -11.02 0.55
C ALA A 159 21.41 -12.45 0.66
N ASN A 160 22.38 -12.76 -0.19
CA ASN A 160 23.11 -14.02 -0.30
C ASN A 160 24.49 -13.74 -0.94
N ASN A 161 25.22 -14.78 -1.35
CA ASN A 161 26.52 -14.65 -2.03
C ASN A 161 26.43 -14.30 -3.52
N GLU A 162 25.24 -14.41 -4.13
CA GLU A 162 25.02 -14.08 -5.54
C GLU A 162 24.91 -12.56 -5.71
N LEU A 163 25.72 -11.98 -6.60
CA LEU A 163 25.65 -10.55 -6.88
C LEU A 163 24.27 -10.16 -7.39
N GLY A 164 23.61 -9.27 -6.67
CA GLY A 164 22.24 -8.91 -6.98
C GLY A 164 21.72 -7.81 -6.07
N TYR A 165 20.50 -7.98 -5.58
CA TYR A 165 19.91 -7.02 -4.66
C TYR A 165 20.61 -7.08 -3.29
N HIS A 166 21.13 -5.94 -2.83
CA HIS A 166 21.66 -5.82 -1.48
C HIS A 166 20.52 -5.78 -0.45
N ARG A 167 20.63 -6.58 0.60
CA ARG A 167 19.74 -6.55 1.77
C ARG A 167 19.96 -5.29 2.60
N HIS A 168 21.19 -4.79 2.64
CA HIS A 168 21.57 -3.62 3.41
C HIS A 168 22.49 -2.72 2.62
N ARG A 169 22.37 -1.41 2.82
CA ARG A 169 23.22 -0.40 2.20
C ARG A 169 23.28 0.84 3.08
N GLY A 170 24.29 1.67 2.84
CA GLY A 170 24.35 3.00 3.44
C GLY A 170 25.42 3.86 2.81
N ALA A 171 25.48 5.11 3.27
CA ALA A 171 26.52 6.05 2.93
C ALA A 171 27.03 6.70 4.22
N PHE A 172 28.32 6.99 4.27
CA PHE A 172 28.95 7.68 5.38
C PHE A 172 30.14 8.49 4.86
N THR A 173 30.57 9.47 5.65
CA THR A 173 31.64 10.38 5.25
C THR A 173 32.74 10.33 6.30
N ILE A 174 33.99 10.13 5.87
CA ILE A 174 35.17 10.11 6.72
C ILE A 174 36.15 11.15 6.22
N ASP A 175 36.70 11.95 7.14
CA ASP A 175 37.89 12.74 6.88
C ASP A 175 39.12 11.87 7.16
N LEU A 176 39.84 11.50 6.11
CA LEU A 176 40.98 10.59 6.20
C LEU A 176 42.26 11.27 6.68
N GLN A 177 42.29 12.61 6.80
CA GLN A 177 43.46 13.36 7.28
C GLN A 177 43.37 13.72 8.76
N ASN A 178 42.15 13.90 9.30
CA ASN A 178 41.94 14.29 10.69
C ASN A 178 41.31 13.16 11.53
N CYS A 179 42.01 12.03 11.59
CA CYS A 179 41.50 10.82 12.23
C CYS A 179 41.62 10.83 13.78
N ASP A 180 42.37 11.77 14.36
CA ASP A 180 42.62 11.85 15.82
C ASP A 180 41.48 12.55 16.60
N GLU A 181 40.66 13.39 15.96
CA GLU A 181 39.65 14.22 16.66
C GLU A 181 38.20 13.90 16.29
N GLN A 182 37.96 13.00 15.34
CA GLN A 182 36.60 12.72 14.87
C GLN A 182 36.33 11.23 14.90
N LEU A 183 35.65 10.77 15.96
CA LEU A 183 34.69 9.69 15.78
C LEU A 183 33.89 10.06 14.53
N PRO A 184 33.83 9.19 13.51
CA PRO A 184 33.09 9.48 12.30
C PRO A 184 31.74 10.01 12.75
N LYS A 185 31.35 11.20 12.28
CA LYS A 185 29.94 11.57 12.30
C LYS A 185 29.28 10.59 11.36
N LEU A 186 29.05 9.37 11.86
CA LEU A 186 28.13 8.43 11.29
C LEU A 186 26.90 9.31 11.13
N GLN A 187 26.50 9.55 9.88
CA GLN A 187 25.19 10.10 9.62
C GLN A 187 24.23 8.99 9.98
N ILE A 188 24.15 8.69 11.28
CA ILE A 188 23.18 7.78 11.85
C ILE A 188 21.86 8.41 11.49
N PRO A 189 20.90 7.65 10.96
CA PRO A 189 19.84 8.18 10.13
C PRO A 189 18.75 8.85 10.99
N SER A 190 19.07 9.89 11.76
CA SER A 190 18.07 10.69 12.49
C SER A 190 17.18 11.42 11.50
N ILE A 191 17.75 11.97 10.42
CA ILE A 191 17.02 12.55 9.28
C ILE A 191 16.19 11.48 8.54
N ASP A 192 16.68 10.24 8.45
CA ASP A 192 16.00 9.19 7.71
C ASP A 192 14.74 8.68 8.43
N LYS A 193 14.73 8.71 9.78
CA LYS A 193 13.53 8.42 10.57
C LYS A 193 12.42 9.43 10.32
N GLU A 194 12.73 10.72 10.25
CA GLU A 194 11.73 11.78 10.02
C GLU A 194 11.11 11.67 8.62
N HIS A 195 11.93 11.45 7.59
CA HIS A 195 11.40 11.23 6.24
C HIS A 195 10.55 9.96 6.16
N LYS A 196 11.07 8.85 6.69
CA LYS A 196 10.37 7.57 6.68
C LYS A 196 9.01 7.66 7.38
N LEU A 197 8.92 8.41 8.48
CA LEU A 197 7.66 8.67 9.18
C LEU A 197 6.70 9.47 8.31
N ALA A 198 7.16 10.53 7.64
CA ALA A 198 6.31 11.35 6.76
C ALA A 198 5.69 10.52 5.62
N PHE A 199 6.48 9.65 4.97
CA PHE A 199 5.97 8.72 3.95
C PHE A 199 5.06 7.63 4.52
N ALA A 200 5.32 7.16 5.75
CA ALA A 200 4.44 6.22 6.44
C ALA A 200 3.08 6.85 6.77
N LEU A 201 3.07 8.07 7.30
CA LEU A 201 1.84 8.83 7.58
C LEU A 201 1.06 9.11 6.29
N HIS A 202 1.75 9.47 5.21
CA HIS A 202 1.14 9.61 3.89
C HIS A 202 0.36 8.33 3.49
N GLY A 203 1.03 7.18 3.53
CA GLY A 203 0.43 5.89 3.18
C GLY A 203 -0.71 5.48 4.13
N PHE A 204 -0.55 5.73 5.43
CA PHE A 204 -1.56 5.42 6.45
C PHE A 204 -2.85 6.21 6.22
N PHE A 205 -2.78 7.54 6.12
CA PHE A 205 -3.96 8.37 5.90
C PHE A 205 -4.59 8.14 4.52
N ALA A 206 -3.78 7.90 3.48
CA ALA A 206 -4.32 7.49 2.17
C ALA A 206 -5.09 6.17 2.25
N SER A 207 -4.60 5.21 3.04
CA SER A 207 -5.26 3.92 3.26
C SER A 207 -6.56 4.07 4.04
N LEU A 208 -6.60 4.92 5.07
CA LEU A 208 -7.87 5.21 5.77
C LEU A 208 -8.88 5.88 4.84
N ALA A 209 -8.44 6.82 4.00
CA ALA A 209 -9.31 7.52 3.06
C ALA A 209 -9.84 6.58 1.96
N LEU A 210 -8.95 6.09 1.11
CA LEU A 210 -9.28 5.33 -0.09
C LEU A 210 -9.64 3.87 0.23
N GLY A 211 -9.11 3.36 1.33
CA GLY A 211 -9.33 1.99 1.78
C GLY A 211 -10.58 1.83 2.66
N ILE A 212 -10.97 2.83 3.43
CA ILE A 212 -12.07 2.63 4.40
C ILE A 212 -13.17 3.65 4.18
N ALA A 213 -12.87 4.93 4.33
CA ALA A 213 -13.87 5.98 4.32
C ALA A 213 -14.63 6.05 2.99
N VAL A 214 -13.93 6.02 1.85
CA VAL A 214 -14.56 6.06 0.51
C VAL A 214 -15.44 4.84 0.24
N PRO A 215 -14.96 3.58 0.39
CA PRO A 215 -15.81 2.41 0.19
C PRO A 215 -17.04 2.39 1.11
N VAL A 216 -16.90 2.74 2.39
CA VAL A 216 -18.02 2.79 3.35
C VAL A 216 -19.02 3.87 2.95
N ALA A 217 -18.55 5.07 2.57
CA ALA A 217 -19.41 6.14 2.10
C ALA A 217 -20.20 5.71 0.85
N VAL A 218 -19.55 5.10 -0.14
CA VAL A 218 -20.21 4.61 -1.36
C VAL A 218 -21.20 3.48 -1.05
N ALA A 219 -20.80 2.53 -0.20
CA ALA A 219 -21.66 1.43 0.23
C ALA A 219 -22.94 1.93 0.92
N SER A 220 -22.85 2.98 1.75
CA SER A 220 -24.03 3.57 2.40
C SER A 220 -25.07 4.08 1.38
N ALA A 221 -24.61 4.66 0.26
CA ALA A 221 -25.50 5.12 -0.81
C ALA A 221 -26.11 3.96 -1.63
N TRP A 222 -25.39 2.85 -1.79
CA TRP A 222 -25.93 1.62 -2.40
C TRP A 222 -26.93 0.92 -1.48
N LEU A 223 -26.69 0.96 -0.17
CA LEU A 223 -27.53 0.40 0.89
C LEU A 223 -28.61 1.36 1.40
N ARG A 224 -28.89 2.45 0.69
CA ARG A 224 -29.89 3.45 1.10
C ARG A 224 -31.27 2.88 1.43
N LYS A 225 -31.64 1.70 0.92
CA LYS A 225 -32.89 1.01 1.28
C LYS A 225 -32.87 0.41 2.69
N LEU A 226 -31.70 -0.04 3.16
CA LEU A 226 -31.51 -0.60 4.51
C LEU A 226 -31.39 0.50 5.57
N ILE A 227 -30.86 1.67 5.20
CA ILE A 227 -30.62 2.81 6.10
C ILE A 227 -31.25 4.12 5.56
N PRO A 228 -32.58 4.16 5.36
CA PRO A 228 -33.27 5.20 4.59
C PRO A 228 -33.13 6.62 5.15
N ARG A 229 -33.00 6.75 6.47
CA ARG A 229 -32.86 8.06 7.15
C ARG A 229 -31.41 8.54 7.23
N GLN A 230 -30.47 7.62 7.36
CA GLN A 230 -29.08 7.95 7.71
C GLN A 230 -28.11 7.89 6.53
N TRP A 231 -28.47 7.22 5.42
CA TRP A 231 -27.54 6.99 4.30
C TRP A 231 -26.93 8.26 3.75
N MET A 232 -27.68 9.36 3.66
CA MET A 232 -27.15 10.61 3.11
C MET A 232 -26.13 11.22 4.06
N TYR A 233 -26.40 11.24 5.37
CA TYR A 233 -25.48 11.73 6.38
C TYR A 233 -24.20 10.89 6.40
N LEU A 234 -24.31 9.56 6.38
CA LEU A 234 -23.17 8.65 6.33
C LEU A 234 -22.36 8.80 5.03
N HIS A 235 -23.04 8.96 3.89
CA HIS A 235 -22.38 9.17 2.61
C HIS A 235 -21.59 10.48 2.61
N VAL A 236 -22.24 11.60 2.93
CA VAL A 236 -21.60 12.93 2.88
C VAL A 236 -20.50 13.04 3.92
N SER A 237 -20.75 12.65 5.18
CA SER A 237 -19.73 12.70 6.24
C SER A 237 -18.53 11.80 5.93
N GLY A 238 -18.77 10.57 5.45
CA GLY A 238 -17.71 9.66 5.05
C GLY A 238 -16.83 10.23 3.92
N GLN A 239 -17.43 10.88 2.92
CA GLN A 239 -16.67 11.55 1.86
C GLN A 239 -15.88 12.75 2.39
N MET A 240 -16.42 13.52 3.35
CA MET A 240 -15.69 14.65 3.95
C MET A 240 -14.50 14.18 4.79
N ILE A 241 -14.68 13.12 5.60
CA ILE A 241 -13.58 12.51 6.37
C ILE A 241 -12.51 11.98 5.42
N ALA A 242 -12.90 11.29 4.34
CA ALA A 242 -11.96 10.83 3.32
C ALA A 242 -11.19 11.99 2.69
N PHE A 243 -11.86 13.10 2.36
CA PHE A 243 -11.20 14.27 1.80
C PHE A 243 -10.16 14.86 2.75
N ILE A 244 -10.49 15.01 4.03
CA ILE A 244 -9.57 15.51 5.05
C ILE A 244 -8.34 14.61 5.17
N PHE A 245 -8.54 13.29 5.23
CA PHE A 245 -7.42 12.33 5.26
C PHE A 245 -6.56 12.39 4.00
N LEU A 246 -7.14 12.59 2.81
CA LEU A 246 -6.37 12.80 1.59
C LEU A 246 -5.54 14.09 1.64
N CYS A 247 -6.06 15.17 2.20
CA CYS A 247 -5.29 16.41 2.39
C CYS A 247 -4.14 16.23 3.38
N ILE A 248 -4.36 15.56 4.52
CA ILE A 248 -3.29 15.24 5.49
C ILE A 248 -2.23 14.34 4.86
N SER A 249 -2.67 13.34 4.09
CA SER A 249 -1.79 12.46 3.35
C SER A 249 -0.93 13.23 2.34
N LEU A 250 -1.53 14.16 1.58
CA LEU A 250 -0.79 15.01 0.63
C LEU A 250 0.21 15.94 1.35
N ALA A 251 -0.21 16.57 2.44
CA ALA A 251 0.68 17.41 3.25
C ALA A 251 1.90 16.63 3.76
N SER A 252 1.67 15.41 4.27
CA SER A 252 2.72 14.52 4.79
C SER A 252 3.77 14.18 3.71
N VAL A 253 3.35 13.85 2.48
CA VAL A 253 4.30 13.53 1.41
C VAL A 253 5.03 14.77 0.90
N VAL A 254 4.38 15.94 0.85
CA VAL A 254 5.05 17.19 0.49
C VAL A 254 6.13 17.52 1.51
N SER A 255 5.82 17.42 2.81
CA SER A 255 6.82 17.57 3.88
C SER A 255 7.96 16.58 3.73
N GLY A 256 7.68 15.30 3.51
CA GLY A 256 8.70 14.27 3.31
C GLY A 256 9.62 14.55 2.10
N ILE A 257 9.08 15.05 0.98
CA ILE A 257 9.87 15.38 -0.21
C ILE A 257 10.77 16.59 0.02
N VAL A 258 10.24 17.64 0.67
CA VAL A 258 10.98 18.87 1.00
C VAL A 258 12.15 18.55 1.92
N LEU A 259 11.90 17.79 2.99
CA LEU A 259 12.95 17.39 3.92
C LEU A 259 14.01 16.51 3.21
N LYS A 260 13.59 15.62 2.30
CA LYS A 260 14.49 14.76 1.50
C LYS A 260 15.28 15.52 0.41
N LYS A 261 14.98 16.81 0.15
CA LYS A 261 15.54 17.59 -0.97
C LYS A 261 15.46 16.83 -2.31
N SER A 262 14.38 16.06 -2.50
CA SER A 262 14.15 15.28 -3.71
C SER A 262 13.21 16.01 -4.67
N SER A 263 13.19 15.65 -5.96
CA SER A 263 12.27 16.32 -6.89
C SER A 263 10.89 15.64 -6.87
N HIS A 264 9.86 16.46 -7.05
CA HIS A 264 8.47 16.01 -7.15
C HIS A 264 8.20 15.24 -8.46
N PHE A 265 7.07 14.51 -8.52
CA PHE A 265 6.47 13.94 -9.75
C PHE A 265 7.29 12.98 -10.63
N ARG A 266 8.21 12.19 -10.04
CA ARG A 266 9.03 11.21 -10.79
C ARG A 266 8.33 9.91 -11.17
N HIS A 267 7.34 9.47 -10.40
CA HIS A 267 6.71 8.16 -10.57
C HIS A 267 5.27 8.30 -11.02
N GLY A 268 4.77 7.31 -11.75
CA GLY A 268 3.36 7.23 -12.15
C GLY A 268 2.40 7.38 -10.96
N HIS A 269 2.77 6.81 -9.80
CA HIS A 269 2.04 6.98 -8.53
C HIS A 269 1.75 8.46 -8.19
N HIS A 270 2.70 9.37 -8.44
CA HIS A 270 2.53 10.78 -8.07
C HIS A 270 1.45 11.44 -8.95
N TRP A 271 1.50 11.17 -10.26
CA TRP A 271 0.54 11.68 -11.24
C TRP A 271 -0.85 11.09 -11.02
N THR A 272 -0.93 9.77 -10.84
CA THR A 272 -2.19 9.08 -10.55
C THR A 272 -2.82 9.59 -9.25
N GLY A 273 -2.02 9.87 -8.22
CA GLY A 273 -2.50 10.41 -6.95
C GLY A 273 -3.13 11.79 -7.07
N ILE A 274 -2.49 12.73 -7.76
CA ILE A 274 -3.06 14.06 -8.00
C ILE A 274 -4.29 13.99 -8.90
N PHE A 275 -4.25 13.17 -9.95
CA PHE A 275 -5.41 12.98 -10.82
C PHE A 275 -6.61 12.44 -10.04
N LEU A 276 -6.39 11.44 -9.17
CA LEU A 276 -7.40 10.87 -8.29
C LEU A 276 -7.97 11.91 -7.32
N LEU A 277 -7.11 12.71 -6.68
CA LEU A 277 -7.54 13.78 -5.77
C LEU A 277 -8.41 14.82 -6.49
N SER A 278 -8.04 15.21 -7.71
CA SER A 278 -8.81 16.15 -8.53
C SER A 278 -10.20 15.61 -8.88
N ILE A 279 -10.31 14.34 -9.31
CA ILE A 279 -11.61 13.70 -9.56
C ILE A 279 -12.43 13.60 -8.28
N PHE A 280 -11.80 13.27 -7.16
CA PHE A 280 -12.48 13.14 -5.88
C PHE A 280 -13.06 14.49 -5.40
N ALA A 281 -12.28 15.57 -5.51
CA ALA A 281 -12.74 16.93 -5.21
C ALA A 281 -13.89 17.35 -6.15
N PHE A 282 -13.74 17.09 -7.46
CA PHE A 282 -14.80 17.34 -8.44
C PHE A 282 -16.10 16.59 -8.09
N GLN A 283 -16.00 15.32 -7.67
CA GLN A 283 -17.15 14.53 -7.24
C GLN A 283 -17.86 15.13 -6.02
N GLY A 284 -17.11 15.68 -5.05
CA GLY A 284 -17.68 16.40 -3.92
C GLY A 284 -18.50 17.63 -4.38
N ILE A 285 -17.90 18.48 -5.22
CA ILE A 285 -18.57 19.67 -5.77
C ILE A 285 -19.81 19.28 -6.60
N ASN A 286 -19.66 18.28 -7.46
CA ASN A 286 -20.74 17.73 -8.27
C ASN A 286 -21.87 17.14 -7.40
N GLY A 287 -21.52 16.58 -6.24
CA GLY A 287 -22.44 16.15 -5.18
C GLY A 287 -23.35 17.27 -4.69
N PHE A 288 -22.77 18.42 -4.33
CA PHE A 288 -23.51 19.59 -3.87
C PHE A 288 -24.37 20.25 -4.96
N ARG A 289 -23.95 20.13 -6.23
CA ARG A 289 -24.72 20.61 -7.40
C ARG A 289 -25.76 19.62 -7.92
N ARG A 290 -26.11 18.62 -7.12
CA ARG A 290 -27.12 17.61 -7.47
C ARG A 290 -28.46 18.26 -7.89
N PRO A 291 -29.00 17.95 -9.08
CA PRO A 291 -30.29 18.49 -9.53
C PRO A 291 -31.45 18.14 -8.57
N PRO A 292 -32.41 19.06 -8.36
CA PRO A 292 -33.56 18.82 -7.51
C PRO A 292 -34.42 17.66 -8.02
N LEU A 293 -35.23 17.06 -7.14
CA LEU A 293 -36.28 16.15 -7.59
C LEU A 293 -37.29 16.99 -8.37
N HIS A 294 -37.42 16.77 -9.69
CA HIS A 294 -38.67 17.15 -10.33
C HIS A 294 -39.75 16.30 -9.66
N GLN A 295 -40.67 16.94 -8.93
CA GLN A 295 -41.85 16.24 -8.42
C GLN A 295 -42.58 15.67 -9.63
N VAL A 296 -42.58 14.35 -9.76
CA VAL A 296 -43.22 13.59 -10.86
C VAL A 296 -44.75 13.79 -10.90
N ALA A 297 -45.29 14.60 -9.99
CA ALA A 297 -46.70 14.94 -9.78
C ALA A 297 -47.42 15.62 -10.97
N LYS A 298 -46.84 15.68 -12.17
CA LYS A 298 -47.52 16.17 -13.39
C LYS A 298 -47.39 15.26 -14.61
N MET A 299 -46.66 14.14 -14.52
CA MET A 299 -46.50 13.22 -15.65
C MET A 299 -47.29 11.92 -15.50
N THR A 300 -47.57 11.48 -14.26
CA THR A 300 -48.44 10.31 -14.01
C THR A 300 -49.88 10.55 -14.46
N ASP A 301 -50.37 11.79 -14.37
CA ASP A 301 -51.73 12.14 -14.81
C ASP A 301 -51.88 12.02 -16.35
N ASN A 302 -50.80 12.20 -17.10
CA ASN A 302 -50.80 12.04 -18.56
C ASN A 302 -50.42 10.62 -19.00
N LEU A 303 -49.68 9.86 -18.20
CA LEU A 303 -49.26 8.49 -18.56
C LEU A 303 -50.37 7.45 -18.31
N HIS A 304 -51.22 7.66 -17.30
CA HIS A 304 -52.45 6.86 -17.14
C HIS A 304 -53.44 7.09 -18.28
N ALA A 305 -53.39 8.24 -18.96
CA ALA A 305 -54.20 8.51 -20.15
C ALA A 305 -53.68 7.80 -21.43
N ILE A 306 -52.42 7.38 -21.46
CA ILE A 306 -51.79 6.75 -22.64
C ILE A 306 -51.71 5.22 -22.50
N HIS A 307 -51.60 4.68 -21.28
CA HIS A 307 -51.46 3.23 -21.06
C HIS A 307 -52.76 2.43 -20.96
N GLY A 308 -53.93 3.05 -21.12
CA GLY A 308 -55.22 2.33 -21.17
C GLY A 308 -55.48 1.54 -22.45
N ASN A 309 -54.48 1.32 -23.33
CA ASN A 309 -54.73 0.72 -24.65
C ASN A 309 -53.62 -0.21 -25.18
N LEU A 310 -52.73 -0.70 -24.32
CA LEU A 310 -51.66 -1.65 -24.71
C LEU A 310 -51.64 -2.85 -23.75
N ASP A 311 -52.76 -3.55 -23.68
CA ASP A 311 -52.85 -4.86 -23.04
C ASP A 311 -52.45 -5.94 -24.04
N GLY A 312 -51.24 -6.47 -23.88
CA GLY A 312 -50.84 -7.76 -24.41
C GLY A 312 -49.77 -7.70 -25.51
N ALA A 313 -48.51 -7.96 -25.14
CA ALA A 313 -47.69 -8.99 -25.80
C ALA A 313 -46.21 -9.06 -25.36
N ASP A 314 -45.60 -8.05 -24.71
CA ASP A 314 -44.12 -7.96 -24.74
C ASP A 314 -43.37 -8.11 -23.39
N ASP A 315 -44.00 -8.59 -22.33
CA ASP A 315 -43.47 -8.48 -20.95
C ASP A 315 -42.34 -9.47 -20.55
N VAL A 316 -41.96 -10.43 -21.39
CA VAL A 316 -40.99 -11.48 -20.97
C VAL A 316 -39.57 -11.25 -21.51
N VAL A 317 -39.38 -10.44 -22.56
CA VAL A 317 -38.07 -10.32 -23.24
C VAL A 317 -37.16 -9.21 -22.66
N ASN A 318 -37.67 -8.31 -21.82
CA ASN A 318 -36.94 -7.08 -21.48
C ASN A 318 -36.21 -7.04 -20.11
N VAL A 319 -36.38 -8.02 -19.22
CA VAL A 319 -35.75 -7.95 -17.88
C VAL A 319 -34.22 -8.07 -17.96
N ALA A 320 -33.70 -8.80 -18.96
CA ALA A 320 -32.26 -8.91 -19.21
C ALA A 320 -31.68 -7.79 -20.10
N ALA A 321 -32.51 -6.93 -20.71
CA ALA A 321 -32.06 -5.77 -21.48
C ALA A 321 -32.11 -4.45 -20.67
N TRP A 322 -32.94 -4.38 -19.62
CA TRP A 322 -33.13 -3.17 -18.81
C TRP A 322 -31.90 -2.69 -18.02
N TRP A 323 -30.93 -3.57 -17.72
CA TRP A 323 -29.66 -3.16 -17.11
C TRP A 323 -28.64 -2.66 -18.13
N LEU A 324 -28.85 -2.94 -19.43
CA LEU A 324 -27.97 -2.55 -20.54
C LEU A 324 -28.45 -1.27 -21.23
N VAL A 325 -28.58 -0.17 -20.47
CA VAL A 325 -28.71 1.20 -21.00
C VAL A 325 -30.14 1.62 -21.38
N THR A 326 -31.02 1.78 -20.39
CA THR A 326 -32.03 2.84 -20.52
C THR A 326 -31.31 4.18 -20.45
N LEU A 327 -31.18 4.86 -21.59
CA LEU A 327 -30.55 6.19 -21.63
C LEU A 327 -31.26 7.14 -20.66
N PRO A 328 -30.52 7.84 -19.79
CA PRO A 328 -31.12 8.73 -18.80
C PRO A 328 -31.85 9.89 -19.49
N ARG A 329 -33.13 10.06 -19.16
CA ARG A 329 -34.02 11.05 -19.78
C ARG A 329 -33.95 12.40 -19.07
N THR A 330 -33.87 12.38 -17.74
CA THR A 330 -33.80 13.62 -16.95
C THR A 330 -32.36 14.02 -16.61
N ASN A 331 -32.12 15.31 -16.37
CA ASN A 331 -30.81 15.80 -15.92
C ASN A 331 -30.35 15.13 -14.62
N ARG A 332 -31.29 14.78 -13.75
CA ARG A 332 -31.02 14.06 -12.51
C ARG A 332 -30.60 12.62 -12.73
N GLU A 333 -31.21 11.91 -13.68
CA GLU A 333 -30.80 10.56 -14.07
C GLU A 333 -29.41 10.56 -14.70
N LYS A 334 -29.13 11.54 -15.59
CA LYS A 334 -27.80 11.74 -16.20
C LYS A 334 -26.74 11.96 -15.13
N TRP A 335 -27.01 12.90 -14.22
CA TRP A 335 -26.14 13.19 -13.07
C TRP A 335 -25.92 11.93 -12.21
N LEU A 336 -26.98 11.17 -11.91
CA LEU A 336 -26.88 9.98 -11.06
C LEU A 336 -26.02 8.89 -11.72
N LEU A 337 -26.20 8.66 -13.02
CA LEU A 337 -25.41 7.69 -13.78
C LEU A 337 -23.92 8.08 -13.78
N MET A 338 -23.62 9.33 -14.15
CA MET A 338 -22.27 9.87 -14.16
C MET A 338 -21.62 9.82 -12.77
N HIS A 339 -22.32 10.27 -11.73
CA HIS A 339 -21.82 10.29 -10.36
C HIS A 339 -21.49 8.88 -9.86
N ARG A 340 -22.32 7.88 -10.20
CA ARG A 340 -22.05 6.47 -9.88
C ARG A 340 -20.86 5.90 -10.64
N ALA A 341 -20.78 6.15 -11.95
CA ALA A 341 -19.67 5.69 -12.77
C ALA A 341 -18.33 6.24 -12.26
N LEU A 342 -18.28 7.54 -11.98
CA LEU A 342 -17.11 8.19 -11.39
C LEU A 342 -16.77 7.65 -9.99
N ALA A 343 -17.76 7.30 -9.16
CA ALA A 343 -17.48 6.71 -7.85
C ALA A 343 -16.80 5.33 -7.95
N VAL A 344 -17.28 4.47 -8.86
CA VAL A 344 -16.63 3.17 -9.13
C VAL A 344 -15.22 3.38 -9.68
N PHE A 345 -15.05 4.33 -10.60
CA PHE A 345 -13.74 4.67 -11.15
C PHE A 345 -12.75 5.14 -10.08
N VAL A 346 -13.18 6.00 -9.16
CA VAL A 346 -12.39 6.47 -8.01
C VAL A 346 -11.98 5.31 -7.10
N ILE A 347 -12.89 4.38 -6.79
CA ILE A 347 -12.55 3.20 -5.96
C ILE A 347 -11.49 2.34 -6.66
N SER A 348 -11.68 2.04 -7.96
CA SER A 348 -10.74 1.24 -8.73
C SER A 348 -9.36 1.88 -8.80
N LEU A 349 -9.27 3.18 -9.12
CA LEU A 349 -8.01 3.91 -9.10
C LEU A 349 -7.41 3.98 -7.70
N GLY A 350 -8.23 4.13 -6.66
CA GLY A 350 -7.80 4.14 -5.26
C GLY A 350 -7.08 2.84 -4.88
N ILE A 351 -7.59 1.68 -5.29
CA ILE A 351 -6.94 0.37 -5.06
C ILE A 351 -5.59 0.31 -5.77
N ILE A 352 -5.51 0.75 -7.03
CA ILE A 352 -4.26 0.80 -7.80
C ILE A 352 -3.26 1.76 -7.13
N GLN A 353 -3.74 2.90 -6.62
CA GLN A 353 -2.94 3.91 -5.96
C GLN A 353 -2.36 3.38 -4.64
N LEU A 354 -3.15 2.68 -3.83
CA LEU A 354 -2.68 2.04 -2.60
C LEU A 354 -1.63 0.97 -2.88
N ARG A 355 -1.88 0.09 -3.87
CA ARG A 355 -0.91 -0.94 -4.27
C ARG A 355 0.42 -0.33 -4.72
N SER A 356 0.37 0.64 -5.62
CA SER A 356 1.58 1.29 -6.15
C SER A 356 2.33 2.06 -5.06
N GLY A 357 1.61 2.70 -4.13
CA GLY A 357 2.20 3.39 -2.99
C GLY A 357 2.93 2.45 -2.04
N ILE A 358 2.34 1.30 -1.70
CA ILE A 358 2.98 0.28 -0.86
C ILE A 358 4.25 -0.26 -1.52
N LEU A 359 4.19 -0.57 -2.83
CA LEU A 359 5.37 -1.05 -3.57
C LEU A 359 6.49 0.00 -3.63
N LEU A 360 6.13 1.28 -3.81
CA LEU A 360 7.09 2.38 -3.81
C LEU A 360 7.72 2.56 -2.42
N TYR A 361 6.91 2.55 -1.37
CA TYR A 361 7.36 2.64 0.03
C TYR A 361 8.28 1.47 0.39
N SER A 362 7.90 0.25 0.00
CA SER A 362 8.69 -0.96 0.18
C SER A 362 10.06 -0.86 -0.49
N ARG A 363 10.10 -0.40 -1.75
CA ARG A 363 11.34 -0.25 -2.52
C ARG A 363 12.27 0.78 -1.87
N GLU A 364 11.68 1.81 -1.25
CA GLU A 364 12.44 2.90 -0.65
C GLU A 364 12.97 2.55 0.76
N TYR A 365 12.19 1.83 1.58
CA TYR A 365 12.46 1.66 3.03
C TYR A 365 12.66 0.21 3.50
N GLU A 366 12.69 -0.75 2.59
CA GLU A 366 13.18 -2.14 2.69
C GLU A 366 12.60 -3.08 3.76
N ASN A 367 11.80 -2.59 4.72
CA ASN A 367 11.51 -3.37 5.94
C ASN A 367 10.02 -3.62 6.26
N ALA A 368 9.09 -3.56 5.29
CA ALA A 368 7.67 -3.83 5.61
C ALA A 368 6.82 -4.32 4.42
N ALA A 369 7.45 -4.66 3.30
CA ALA A 369 6.76 -4.88 2.03
C ALA A 369 5.78 -6.04 2.06
N ILE A 370 6.22 -7.16 2.63
CA ILE A 370 5.49 -8.43 2.60
C ILE A 370 4.28 -8.32 3.52
N ASP A 371 4.46 -7.81 4.74
CA ASP A 371 3.38 -7.67 5.72
C ASP A 371 2.33 -6.67 5.26
N LEU A 372 2.72 -5.49 4.74
CA LEU A 372 1.75 -4.54 4.19
C LEU A 372 1.04 -5.07 2.95
N LEU A 373 1.71 -5.86 2.11
CA LEU A 373 1.07 -6.45 0.93
C LEU A 373 0.08 -7.55 1.33
N ILE A 374 0.36 -8.33 2.37
CA ILE A 374 -0.58 -9.30 2.95
C ILE A 374 -1.80 -8.58 3.51
N VAL A 375 -1.61 -7.52 4.29
CA VAL A 375 -2.72 -6.69 4.81
C VAL A 375 -3.54 -6.11 3.66
N PHE A 376 -2.88 -5.60 2.61
CA PHE A 376 -3.55 -5.08 1.43
C PHE A 376 -4.35 -6.15 0.67
N ARG A 377 -3.82 -7.39 0.54
CA ARG A 377 -4.56 -8.50 -0.06
C ARG A 377 -5.78 -8.88 0.76
N GLY A 378 -5.64 -8.96 2.09
CA GLY A 378 -6.77 -9.19 3.00
C GLY A 378 -7.84 -8.11 2.86
N TYR A 379 -7.43 -6.86 2.74
CA TYR A 379 -8.31 -5.73 2.47
C TYR A 379 -9.05 -5.84 1.12
N CYS A 380 -8.36 -6.21 0.03
CA CYS A 380 -9.00 -6.44 -1.27
C CYS A 380 -10.04 -7.58 -1.20
N ILE A 381 -9.74 -8.67 -0.50
CA ILE A 381 -10.69 -9.78 -0.28
C ILE A 381 -11.91 -9.27 0.49
N PHE A 382 -11.70 -8.47 1.55
CA PHE A 382 -12.79 -7.85 2.29
C PHE A 382 -13.68 -6.98 1.40
N LEU A 383 -13.11 -6.14 0.53
CA LEU A 383 -13.90 -5.34 -0.41
C LEU A 383 -14.73 -6.19 -1.37
N VAL A 384 -14.15 -7.26 -1.92
CA VAL A 384 -14.87 -8.21 -2.79
C VAL A 384 -16.02 -8.86 -2.01
N PHE A 385 -15.77 -9.29 -0.77
CA PHE A 385 -16.81 -9.87 0.09
C PHE A 385 -17.94 -8.89 0.36
N VAL A 386 -17.62 -7.62 0.66
CA VAL A 386 -18.63 -6.56 0.82
C VAL A 386 -19.42 -6.39 -0.48
N ALA A 387 -18.76 -6.25 -1.64
CA ALA A 387 -19.44 -6.08 -2.92
C ALA A 387 -20.38 -7.25 -3.25
N VAL A 388 -19.94 -8.49 -3.02
CA VAL A 388 -20.76 -9.70 -3.22
C VAL A 388 -21.96 -9.72 -2.26
N SER A 389 -21.74 -9.38 -0.98
CA SER A 389 -22.82 -9.31 0.02
C SER A 389 -23.87 -8.26 -0.34
N LEU A 390 -23.42 -7.10 -0.84
CA LEU A 390 -24.29 -6.04 -1.33
C LEU A 390 -25.11 -6.49 -2.54
N TYR A 391 -24.46 -7.16 -3.50
CA TYR A 391 -25.12 -7.71 -4.69
C TYR A 391 -26.17 -8.76 -4.32
N ALA A 392 -25.81 -9.73 -3.45
CA ALA A 392 -26.73 -10.75 -2.97
C ALA A 392 -27.94 -10.14 -2.25
N THR A 393 -27.73 -9.12 -1.41
CA THR A 393 -28.82 -8.42 -0.71
C THR A 393 -29.74 -7.70 -1.70
N GLN A 394 -29.20 -7.08 -2.75
CA GLN A 394 -30.03 -6.48 -3.80
C GLN A 394 -30.81 -7.54 -4.58
N TYR A 395 -30.19 -8.67 -4.92
CA TYR A 395 -30.82 -9.77 -5.63
C TYR A 395 -32.01 -10.35 -4.84
N VAL A 396 -31.84 -10.63 -3.55
CA VAL A 396 -32.92 -11.12 -2.67
C VAL A 396 -34.06 -10.12 -2.56
N ASN A 397 -33.75 -8.81 -2.48
CA ASN A 397 -34.78 -7.78 -2.44
C ASN A 397 -35.55 -7.66 -3.76
N LEU A 398 -34.91 -7.90 -4.91
CA LEU A 398 -35.60 -7.97 -6.20
C LEU A 398 -36.56 -9.17 -6.23
N GLN A 399 -36.10 -10.35 -5.83
CA GLN A 399 -36.92 -11.57 -5.76
C GLN A 399 -38.17 -11.40 -4.87
N LYS A 400 -38.02 -10.80 -3.68
CA LYS A 400 -39.16 -10.53 -2.78
C LYS A 400 -40.21 -9.63 -3.41
N ASN A 401 -39.80 -8.65 -4.22
CA ASN A 401 -40.73 -7.74 -4.87
C ASN A 401 -41.46 -8.42 -6.04
N THR A 402 -40.80 -9.32 -6.78
CA THR A 402 -41.43 -10.10 -7.85
C THR A 402 -42.48 -11.06 -7.29
N ILE A 403 -42.12 -11.85 -6.28
CA ILE A 403 -43.05 -12.82 -5.65
C ILE A 403 -44.23 -12.11 -4.97
N GLY A 404 -43.98 -10.95 -4.36
CA GLY A 404 -45.04 -10.12 -3.75
C GLY A 404 -46.02 -9.51 -4.77
N TYR A 405 -45.61 -9.38 -6.03
CA TYR A 405 -46.48 -8.91 -7.12
C TYR A 405 -47.38 -10.05 -7.61
N ASP A 406 -46.82 -11.25 -7.83
CA ASP A 406 -47.59 -12.42 -8.26
C ASP A 406 -48.65 -12.84 -7.24
N GLY A 407 -48.37 -12.74 -5.94
CA GLY A 407 -49.35 -13.02 -4.89
C GLY A 407 -50.54 -12.04 -4.86
N ARG A 408 -50.33 -10.78 -5.28
CA ARG A 408 -51.42 -9.80 -5.39
C ARG A 408 -52.25 -10.00 -6.65
N ILE A 409 -51.62 -10.38 -7.76
CA ILE A 409 -52.34 -10.71 -9.00
C ILE A 409 -53.17 -11.99 -8.80
N ALA A 410 -52.60 -13.02 -8.16
CA ALA A 410 -53.32 -14.26 -7.86
C ALA A 410 -54.51 -14.07 -6.90
N SER A 411 -54.44 -13.11 -5.96
CA SER A 411 -55.56 -12.77 -5.06
C SER A 411 -56.56 -11.79 -5.66
N ALA A 412 -56.19 -11.02 -6.70
CA ALA A 412 -57.12 -10.27 -7.53
C ALA A 412 -57.93 -11.21 -8.43
N TRP A 413 -57.27 -12.12 -9.15
CA TRP A 413 -57.93 -13.11 -10.00
C TRP A 413 -58.87 -14.05 -9.24
N ARG A 414 -58.56 -14.39 -7.98
CA ARG A 414 -59.44 -15.22 -7.15
C ARG A 414 -60.71 -14.50 -6.69
N ARG A 415 -60.73 -13.15 -6.69
CA ARG A 415 -61.93 -12.37 -6.36
C ARG A 415 -62.91 -12.25 -7.52
N ASP A 416 -62.42 -12.31 -8.76
CA ASP A 416 -63.28 -12.17 -9.94
C ASP A 416 -63.93 -13.48 -10.43
N GLN A 417 -63.51 -14.64 -9.89
CA GLN A 417 -64.10 -15.94 -10.25
C GLN A 417 -65.21 -16.43 -9.31
N PHE A 418 -65.55 -15.69 -8.25
CA PHE A 418 -66.75 -15.96 -7.46
C PHE A 418 -67.76 -14.84 -7.73
N PRO A 419 -68.83 -15.08 -8.52
CA PRO A 419 -69.90 -14.11 -8.66
C PRO A 419 -70.45 -13.83 -7.27
N GLN A 420 -70.28 -12.59 -6.80
CA GLN A 420 -70.98 -12.14 -5.62
C GLN A 420 -72.47 -12.24 -5.93
N THR A 421 -73.13 -13.22 -5.34
CA THR A 421 -74.58 -13.21 -5.18
C THR A 421 -74.91 -11.95 -4.40
N THR A 422 -75.38 -10.95 -5.11
CA THR A 422 -75.89 -9.68 -4.58
C THR A 422 -77.14 -9.95 -3.75
N ALA A 423 -76.94 -10.30 -2.48
CA ALA A 423 -77.98 -10.18 -1.49
C ALA A 423 -78.20 -8.68 -1.22
N ASN A 424 -79.21 -8.13 -1.88
CA ASN A 424 -79.79 -6.82 -1.59
C ASN A 424 -80.27 -6.77 -0.13
N CYS A 425 -79.43 -6.26 0.79
CA CYS A 425 -79.91 -5.76 2.07
C CYS A 425 -80.15 -4.26 1.95
N ARG A 426 -81.40 -3.91 1.61
CA ARG A 426 -81.98 -2.59 1.81
C ARG A 426 -82.31 -2.45 3.30
N PHE A 427 -81.44 -1.80 4.07
CA PHE A 427 -81.82 -1.25 5.37
C PHE A 427 -82.03 0.25 5.21
N ASP A 428 -83.31 0.56 5.04
CA ASP A 428 -83.92 1.86 5.19
C ASP A 428 -84.23 2.01 6.69
N THR A 429 -83.51 2.87 7.40
CA THR A 429 -84.02 3.60 8.58
C THR A 429 -83.04 4.71 8.91
N LYS A 430 -83.51 5.94 8.69
CA LYS A 430 -83.14 7.12 9.47
C LYS A 430 -83.34 6.79 10.95
N ASP A 431 -82.33 7.05 11.76
CA ASP A 431 -82.40 7.84 12.99
C ASP A 431 -81.12 7.64 13.81
N GLU A 432 -80.78 8.66 14.61
CA GLU A 432 -79.73 8.73 15.62
C GLU A 432 -78.30 9.10 15.15
N CYS A 433 -78.16 10.39 14.85
CA CYS A 433 -76.98 11.14 15.29
C CYS A 433 -77.04 11.28 16.82
N LEU A 434 -76.15 10.61 17.54
CA LEU A 434 -75.76 10.99 18.90
C LEU A 434 -74.24 10.91 19.05
N ASP A 435 -73.74 11.92 19.77
CA ASP A 435 -72.36 12.32 19.93
C ASP A 435 -71.45 11.25 20.54
N GLY A 436 -70.20 11.25 20.08
CA GLY A 436 -69.12 10.40 20.57
C GLY A 436 -67.78 11.13 20.50
N GLU A 437 -67.62 12.07 21.43
CA GLU A 437 -66.39 12.74 21.85
C GLU A 437 -65.19 11.78 21.90
N GLN A 438 -64.17 12.00 21.05
CA GLN A 438 -62.82 11.48 21.29
C GLN A 438 -61.76 12.53 20.94
N SER A 439 -61.33 13.18 22.02
CA SER A 439 -60.01 13.78 22.24
C SER A 439 -58.89 13.00 21.53
N LEU A 440 -58.22 13.65 20.59
CA LEU A 440 -56.88 13.28 20.16
C LEU A 440 -56.00 14.53 20.16
N MET A 441 -55.07 14.53 21.10
CA MET A 441 -53.88 15.39 21.12
C MET A 441 -53.13 15.28 19.79
N GLU A 442 -53.05 16.37 19.04
CA GLU A 442 -51.95 16.55 18.08
C GLU A 442 -50.87 17.43 18.70
N THR A 443 -49.83 16.75 19.15
CA THR A 443 -48.50 17.27 19.47
C THR A 443 -47.96 18.12 18.33
N SER A 444 -47.81 19.41 18.60
CA SER A 444 -47.11 20.38 17.78
C SER A 444 -45.60 20.10 17.86
N VAL A 445 -45.05 19.41 16.86
CA VAL A 445 -43.60 19.30 16.71
C VAL A 445 -43.09 20.46 15.86
N MET A 446 -42.51 21.40 16.60
CA MET A 446 -41.59 22.48 16.22
C MET A 446 -40.81 22.21 14.91
N ARG A 447 -41.00 23.09 13.92
CA ARG A 447 -39.99 23.32 12.88
C ARG A 447 -38.84 24.11 13.50
N ILE A 448 -37.69 23.46 13.66
CA ILE A 448 -36.43 24.17 13.89
C ILE A 448 -35.92 24.62 12.51
N ASN A 449 -35.98 25.94 12.30
CA ASN A 449 -35.16 26.62 11.31
C ASN A 449 -33.73 26.68 11.84
N LEU A 450 -32.76 26.21 11.06
CA LEU A 450 -31.34 26.56 11.23
C LEU A 450 -30.73 26.84 9.86
N ILE A 451 -30.51 28.14 9.66
CA ILE A 451 -29.35 28.86 9.06
C ILE A 451 -28.56 28.13 7.98
#